data_AF-A0A6B1DP22-F1
#
_entry.id   AF-A0A6B1DP22-F1
#
_cell.length_a   1.000
_cell.length_b   1.000
_cell.length_c   1.000
_cell.angle_alpha   90.00
_cell.angle_beta   90.00
_cell.angle_gamma   90.00
#
_symmetry.space_group_name_H-M   'P 1'
#
loop_
_entity.id
_entity.type
_entity.pdbx_description
1 polymer ?
#
loop_
_entity_poly.entity_id
_entity_poly.type
_entity_poly.pdbx_seq_one_letter_code
_entity_poly.pdbx_strand_id
1 'polypeptide(L)'
;MPGAHLPVPMPAVTMWKYRTDLLRDPDFREEVLRFLRFALVGGLGTVTDVGILNLLHKVAGLPLFWANAVGFYCAVAQNFMLHRRFTFPNQERDTAARQLGLFTAISMIGLGLSQLVLLGLHRLALDYWVALLGDPGAGYDVSYNAAKLISIAVVLIWNFTGNRLWTFATPAAKDGARHAHPD
;
A
#
# COMPACT_ATOMS: atom_id res chain seq x y z
N MET A 1 5.43 47.07 17.64
CA MET A 1 6.16 46.22 16.70
C MET A 1 7.44 45.70 17.38
N PRO A 2 7.43 44.54 18.07
CA PRO A 2 8.66 43.90 18.55
C PRO A 2 9.26 43.04 17.43
N GLY A 3 10.55 43.23 17.17
CA GLY A 3 11.25 42.76 15.97
C GLY A 3 11.43 41.25 15.85
N ALA A 4 11.51 40.80 14.60
CA ALA A 4 11.90 39.46 14.22
C ALA A 4 13.34 39.18 14.68
N HIS A 5 13.47 38.38 15.75
CA HIS A 5 14.74 37.82 16.18
C HIS A 5 15.15 36.76 15.15
N LEU A 6 16.12 37.08 14.29
CA LEU A 6 16.74 36.07 13.43
C LEU A 6 17.46 35.03 14.33
N PRO A 7 17.30 33.72 14.08
CA PRO A 7 17.94 32.69 14.87
C PRO A 7 19.47 32.84 14.80
N VAL A 8 20.11 32.85 15.98
CA VAL A 8 21.56 32.96 16.11
C VAL A 8 22.21 31.77 15.38
N PRO A 9 23.19 31.99 14.49
CA PRO A 9 23.87 30.90 13.79
C PRO A 9 24.58 30.01 14.82
N MET A 10 24.14 28.74 14.91
CA MET A 10 24.70 27.79 15.86
C MET A 10 26.04 27.21 15.37
N PRO A 11 27.02 27.01 16.27
CA PRO A 11 28.27 26.31 15.96
C PRO A 11 28.02 24.87 15.44
N ALA A 12 28.81 24.42 14.46
CA ALA A 12 28.69 23.08 13.85
C ALA A 12 28.75 21.92 14.87
N VAL A 13 29.44 22.12 15.99
CA VAL A 13 29.58 21.14 17.08
C VAL A 13 28.27 20.89 17.83
N THR A 14 27.40 21.91 17.93
CA THR A 14 26.09 21.80 18.59
C THR A 14 25.08 21.02 17.73
N MET A 15 25.25 21.06 16.40
CA MET A 15 24.38 20.38 15.44
C MET A 15 24.50 18.85 15.50
N TRP A 16 25.65 18.32 15.95
CA TRP A 16 25.87 16.88 16.11
C TRP A 16 25.14 16.29 17.33
N LYS A 17 25.00 17.06 18.42
CA LYS A 17 24.23 16.65 19.61
C LYS A 17 22.73 16.52 19.33
N TYR A 18 22.14 17.46 18.59
CA TYR A 18 20.72 17.39 18.21
C TYR A 18 20.38 16.18 17.32
N ARG A 19 21.33 15.71 16.48
CA ARG A 19 21.15 14.50 15.67
C ARG A 19 21.07 13.22 16.50
N THR A 20 21.80 13.17 17.61
CA THR A 20 21.78 12.03 18.54
C THR A 20 20.57 12.07 19.48
N ASP A 21 20.03 13.25 19.78
CA ASP A 21 18.84 13.41 20.62
C ASP A 21 17.54 13.06 19.85
N LEU A 22 17.50 13.25 18.53
CA LEU A 22 16.39 12.84 17.66
C LEU A 22 16.13 11.32 17.66
N LEU A 23 17.18 10.49 17.84
CA LEU A 23 17.06 9.02 17.98
C LEU A 23 16.57 8.57 19.37
N ARG A 24 16.48 9.51 20.30
CA ARG A 24 16.03 9.30 21.69
C ARG A 24 14.61 9.84 21.93
N ASP A 25 14.02 10.49 20.92
CA ASP A 25 12.66 11.03 20.98
C ASP A 25 11.63 9.88 21.00
N PRO A 26 10.78 9.78 22.03
CA PRO A 26 9.74 8.74 22.11
C PRO A 26 8.78 8.77 20.93
N ASP A 27 8.52 9.94 20.34
CA ASP A 27 7.62 10.10 19.19
C ASP A 27 8.20 9.43 17.94
N PHE A 28 9.51 9.56 17.69
CA PHE A 28 10.18 8.88 16.58
C PHE A 28 10.13 7.35 16.71
N ARG A 29 10.29 6.82 17.94
CA ARG A 29 10.20 5.38 18.19
C ARG A 29 8.80 4.85 17.91
N GLU A 30 7.77 5.62 18.25
CA GLU A 30 6.39 5.24 18.02
C GLU A 30 6.03 5.26 16.53
N GLU A 31 6.50 6.25 15.78
CA GLU A 31 6.37 6.31 14.32
C GLU A 31 7.04 5.12 13.63
N VAL A 32 8.28 4.80 14.01
CA VAL A 32 9.01 3.64 13.48
C VAL A 32 8.27 2.34 13.79
N LEU A 33 7.76 2.18 15.02
CA LEU A 33 6.98 0.99 15.40
C LEU A 33 5.69 0.86 14.57
N ARG A 34 5.03 1.99 14.27
CA ARG A 34 3.82 2.05 13.45
C ARG A 34 4.11 1.69 12.00
N PHE A 35 5.20 2.23 11.44
CA PHE A 35 5.67 1.88 10.10
C PHE A 35 6.05 0.40 10.00
N LEU A 36 6.79 -0.14 10.97
CA LEU A 36 7.16 -1.57 11.01
C LEU A 36 5.93 -2.47 11.06
N ARG A 37 4.93 -2.15 11.89
CA ARG A 37 3.67 -2.89 11.93
C ARG A 37 2.94 -2.85 10.59
N PHE A 38 2.89 -1.69 9.95
CA PHE A 38 2.30 -1.54 8.63
C PHE A 38 3.04 -2.38 7.56
N ALA A 39 4.37 -2.31 7.55
CA ALA A 39 5.22 -3.08 6.65
C ALA A 39 5.08 -4.59 6.87
N LEU A 40 5.01 -5.04 8.13
CA LEU A 40 4.79 -6.46 8.46
C LEU A 40 3.43 -6.96 7.99
N VAL A 41 2.35 -6.20 8.24
CA VAL A 41 1.01 -6.56 7.78
C VAL A 41 0.96 -6.60 6.25
N GLY A 42 1.51 -5.58 5.57
CA GLY A 42 1.57 -5.56 4.11
C GLY A 42 2.43 -6.69 3.53
N GLY A 43 3.55 -7.01 4.17
CA GLY A 43 4.42 -8.13 3.81
C GLY A 43 3.70 -9.47 3.93
N LEU A 44 2.99 -9.70 5.04
CA LEU A 44 2.17 -10.90 5.23
C LEU A 44 1.06 -11.00 4.17
N GLY A 45 0.40 -9.89 3.84
CA GLY A 45 -0.58 -9.86 2.76
C GLY A 45 0.04 -10.25 1.41
N THR A 46 1.24 -9.77 1.12
CA THR A 46 1.97 -10.09 -0.12
C THR A 46 2.35 -11.56 -0.20
N VAL A 47 2.83 -12.14 0.91
CA VAL A 47 3.13 -13.57 1.00
C VAL A 47 1.88 -14.40 0.78
N THR A 48 0.76 -14.02 1.38
CA THR A 48 -0.54 -14.68 1.17
C THR A 48 -0.98 -14.60 -0.28
N ASP A 49 -0.87 -13.42 -0.92
CA ASP A 49 -1.26 -13.22 -2.32
C ASP A 49 -0.46 -14.13 -3.26
N VAL A 50 0.87 -14.05 -3.19
CA VAL A 50 1.78 -14.86 -4.02
C VAL A 50 1.63 -16.34 -3.71
N GLY A 51 1.49 -16.70 -2.43
CA GLY A 51 1.32 -18.08 -1.99
C GLY A 51 0.03 -18.71 -2.51
N ILE A 52 -1.09 -18.00 -2.41
CA ILE A 52 -2.40 -18.46 -2.91
C ILE A 52 -2.39 -18.53 -4.43
N LEU A 53 -1.82 -17.53 -5.13
CA LEU A 53 -1.68 -17.58 -6.58
C LEU A 53 -0.90 -18.83 -7.00
N ASN A 54 0.26 -19.09 -6.41
CA ASN A 54 1.08 -20.26 -6.74
C ASN A 54 0.36 -21.56 -6.39
N LEU A 55 -0.32 -21.63 -5.24
CA LEU A 55 -1.06 -22.83 -4.83
C LEU A 55 -2.20 -23.14 -5.80
N LEU A 56 -3.05 -22.17 -6.11
CA LEU A 56 -4.19 -22.40 -7.01
C LEU A 56 -3.73 -22.65 -8.44
N HIS A 57 -2.70 -21.93 -8.91
CA HIS A 57 -2.24 -22.07 -10.28
C HIS A 57 -1.44 -23.36 -10.51
N LYS A 58 -0.44 -23.64 -9.66
CA LYS A 58 0.46 -24.79 -9.84
C LYS A 58 -0.13 -26.09 -9.33
N VAL A 59 -0.81 -26.07 -8.18
CA VAL A 59 -1.31 -27.30 -7.54
C VAL A 59 -2.73 -27.60 -7.96
N ALA A 60 -3.61 -26.60 -7.97
CA ALA A 60 -5.02 -26.79 -8.36
C ALA A 60 -5.28 -26.61 -9.87
N GLY A 61 -4.28 -26.18 -10.65
CA GLY A 61 -4.38 -26.02 -12.10
C GLY A 61 -5.32 -24.89 -12.54
N LEU A 62 -5.68 -23.95 -11.66
CA LEU A 62 -6.55 -22.84 -12.03
C LEU A 62 -5.87 -21.91 -13.03
N PRO A 63 -6.61 -21.31 -13.97
CA PRO A 63 -6.07 -20.28 -14.85
C PRO A 63 -5.49 -19.10 -14.06
N LEU A 64 -4.36 -18.57 -14.52
CA LEU A 64 -3.61 -17.50 -13.88
C LEU A 64 -4.48 -16.27 -13.54
N PHE A 65 -5.45 -15.95 -14.40
CA PHE A 65 -6.43 -14.89 -14.16
C PHE A 65 -7.22 -15.12 -12.85
N TRP A 66 -7.82 -16.30 -12.68
CA TRP A 66 -8.62 -16.63 -11.50
C TRP A 66 -7.75 -16.83 -10.25
N ALA A 67 -6.61 -17.49 -10.39
CA ALA A 67 -5.66 -17.67 -9.29
C ALA A 67 -5.17 -16.31 -8.73
N ASN A 68 -4.84 -15.36 -9.61
CA ASN A 68 -4.43 -14.01 -9.20
C ASN A 68 -5.56 -13.23 -8.52
N ALA A 69 -6.79 -13.33 -9.02
CA ALA A 69 -7.94 -12.67 -8.40
C ALA A 69 -8.19 -13.18 -6.98
N VAL A 70 -8.20 -14.50 -6.79
CA VAL A 70 -8.41 -15.12 -5.47
C VAL A 70 -7.28 -14.76 -4.50
N GLY A 71 -6.01 -14.85 -4.94
CA GLY A 71 -4.86 -14.45 -4.12
C GLY A 71 -4.96 -13.00 -3.63
N PHE A 72 -5.30 -12.10 -4.56
CA PHE A 72 -5.44 -10.68 -4.24
C PHE A 72 -6.58 -10.44 -3.23
N TYR A 73 -7.75 -11.04 -3.44
CA TYR A 73 -8.88 -10.91 -2.51
C TYR A 73 -8.55 -11.45 -1.11
N CYS A 74 -7.90 -12.61 -1.03
CA CYS A 74 -7.48 -13.18 0.25
C CYS A 74 -6.49 -12.27 0.99
N ALA A 75 -5.52 -11.68 0.27
CA ALA A 75 -4.57 -10.73 0.85
C ALA A 75 -5.25 -9.44 1.34
N VAL A 76 -6.18 -8.89 0.56
CA VAL A 76 -6.97 -7.71 0.94
C VAL A 76 -7.83 -8.01 2.17
N ALA A 77 -8.49 -9.17 2.20
CA ALA A 77 -9.30 -9.60 3.34
C ALA A 77 -8.46 -9.78 4.60
N GLN A 78 -7.30 -10.44 4.49
CA GLN A 78 -6.36 -10.61 5.60
C GLN A 78 -5.89 -9.27 6.15
N ASN A 79 -5.48 -8.35 5.27
CA ASN A 79 -5.04 -7.01 5.67
C ASN A 79 -6.16 -6.27 6.40
N PHE A 80 -7.39 -6.35 5.88
CA PHE A 80 -8.54 -5.75 6.54
C PHE A 80 -8.82 -6.35 7.92
N MET A 81 -8.82 -7.68 8.05
CA MET A 81 -9.05 -8.35 9.34
C MET A 81 -7.99 -7.96 10.38
N LEU A 82 -6.73 -7.84 9.96
CA LEU A 82 -5.62 -7.41 10.82
C LEU A 82 -5.82 -5.96 11.28
N HIS A 83 -6.14 -5.04 10.36
CA HIS A 83 -6.40 -3.64 10.72
C HIS A 83 -7.62 -3.50 11.65
N ARG A 84 -8.69 -4.26 11.42
CA ARG A 84 -9.86 -4.26 12.29
C ARG A 84 -9.55 -4.79 13.70
N ARG A 85 -8.76 -5.87 13.81
CA ARG A 85 -8.45 -6.50 15.10
C ARG A 85 -7.43 -5.73 15.92
N PHE A 86 -6.45 -5.08 15.29
CA PHE A 86 -5.35 -4.42 15.99
C PHE A 86 -5.46 -2.89 16.06
N THR A 87 -6.01 -2.22 15.05
CA THR A 87 -5.92 -0.75 14.95
C THR A 87 -7.18 -0.03 15.44
N PHE A 88 -8.38 -0.60 15.23
CA PHE A 88 -9.64 0.09 15.56
C PHE A 88 -10.68 -0.81 16.25
N PRO A 89 -10.42 -1.28 17.49
CA PRO A 89 -11.39 -2.08 18.22
C PRO A 89 -12.69 -1.33 18.59
N ASN A 90 -12.65 0.02 18.67
CA ASN A 90 -13.73 0.86 19.21
C ASN A 90 -14.28 1.96 18.26
N GLN A 91 -14.02 1.93 16.96
CA GLN A 91 -14.64 2.93 16.06
C GLN A 91 -16.12 2.62 15.79
N GLU A 92 -16.94 3.68 15.74
CA GLU A 92 -18.36 3.60 15.39
C GLU A 92 -18.55 2.86 14.05
N ARG A 93 -19.50 1.92 14.01
CA ARG A 93 -19.73 0.99 12.89
C ARG A 93 -19.88 1.71 11.54
N ASP A 94 -20.47 2.91 11.52
CA ASP A 94 -20.71 3.70 10.30
C ASP A 94 -19.43 4.25 9.66
N THR A 95 -18.45 4.67 10.46
CA THR A 95 -17.21 5.23 9.91
C THR A 95 -16.31 4.12 9.35
N ALA A 96 -16.31 2.96 10.00
CA ALA A 96 -15.56 1.78 9.55
C ALA A 96 -16.12 1.20 8.24
N ALA A 97 -17.45 1.12 8.09
CA ALA A 97 -18.09 0.63 6.87
C ALA A 97 -17.82 1.53 5.65
N ARG A 98 -17.81 2.85 5.85
CA ARG A 98 -17.49 3.81 4.79
C ARG A 98 -16.02 3.74 4.37
N GLN A 99 -15.09 3.63 5.31
CA GLN A 99 -13.66 3.44 5.01
C GLN A 99 -13.42 2.12 4.26
N LEU A 100 -14.14 1.07 4.64
CA LEU A 100 -14.13 -0.23 3.97
C LEU A 100 -14.59 -0.17 2.52
N GLY A 101 -15.73 0.49 2.26
CA GLY A 101 -16.26 0.61 0.90
C GLY A 101 -15.27 1.32 -0.03
N LEU A 102 -14.65 2.40 0.45
CA LEU A 102 -13.61 3.14 -0.28
C LEU A 102 -12.36 2.29 -0.50
N PHE A 103 -11.86 1.62 0.55
CA PHE A 103 -10.72 0.71 0.44
C PHE A 103 -10.97 -0.42 -0.56
N THR A 104 -12.19 -0.97 -0.56
CA THR A 104 -12.61 -2.01 -1.50
C THR A 104 -12.65 -1.48 -2.94
N ALA A 105 -13.19 -0.27 -3.15
CA ALA A 105 -13.24 0.35 -4.48
C ALA A 105 -11.83 0.60 -5.05
N ILE A 106 -10.91 1.16 -4.24
CA ILE A 106 -9.51 1.36 -4.62
C ILE A 106 -8.85 0.01 -4.93
N SER A 107 -9.11 -1.01 -4.10
CA SER A 107 -8.59 -2.37 -4.26
C SER A 107 -9.12 -3.06 -5.52
N MET A 108 -10.37 -2.82 -5.93
CA MET A 108 -10.90 -3.36 -7.19
C MET A 108 -10.16 -2.79 -8.41
N ILE A 109 -9.84 -1.50 -8.40
CA ILE A 109 -9.01 -0.91 -9.46
C ILE A 109 -7.60 -1.48 -9.40
N GLY A 110 -7.06 -1.63 -8.18
CA GLY A 110 -5.78 -2.31 -7.94
C GLY A 110 -5.76 -3.74 -8.50
N LEU A 111 -6.84 -4.50 -8.36
CA LEU A 111 -6.98 -5.84 -8.93
C LEU A 111 -6.95 -5.79 -10.46
N GLY A 112 -7.69 -4.86 -11.08
CA GLY A 112 -7.67 -4.67 -12.53
C GLY A 112 -6.27 -4.36 -13.04
N LEU A 113 -5.57 -3.44 -12.37
CA LEU A 113 -4.18 -3.10 -12.68
C LEU A 113 -3.25 -4.30 -12.47
N SER A 114 -3.48 -5.09 -11.41
CA SER A 114 -2.72 -6.31 -11.16
C SER A 114 -2.87 -7.30 -12.31
N GLN A 115 -4.10 -7.53 -12.76
CA GLN A 115 -4.39 -8.43 -13.89
C GLN A 115 -3.70 -7.95 -15.17
N LEU A 116 -3.81 -6.67 -15.49
CA LEU A 116 -3.23 -6.10 -16.69
C LEU A 116 -1.70 -6.25 -16.69
N VAL A 117 -1.04 -5.88 -15.59
CA VAL A 117 0.42 -5.98 -15.49
C VAL A 117 0.87 -7.43 -15.48
N LEU A 118 0.23 -8.28 -14.69
CA LEU A 118 0.62 -9.68 -14.56
C LEU A 118 0.46 -10.41 -15.89
N LEU A 119 -0.72 -10.38 -16.50
CA LEU A 119 -0.97 -11.11 -17.74
C LEU A 119 -0.24 -10.48 -18.93
N GLY A 120 -0.17 -9.16 -18.98
CA GLY A 120 0.56 -8.44 -20.03
C GLY A 120 2.05 -8.77 -19.99
N LEU A 121 2.68 -8.63 -18.83
CA LEU A 121 4.11 -8.84 -18.69
C LEU A 121 4.48 -10.32 -18.81
N HIS A 122 3.66 -11.23 -18.27
CA HIS A 122 3.87 -12.66 -18.46
C HIS A 122 3.84 -13.05 -19.94
N ARG A 123 2.84 -12.56 -20.70
CA ARG A 123 2.74 -12.84 -22.14
C ARG A 123 3.94 -12.30 -22.93
N LEU A 124 4.44 -11.12 -22.59
CA LEU A 124 5.57 -10.50 -23.30
C LEU A 124 6.92 -11.10 -22.91
N ALA A 125 7.07 -11.55 -21.66
CA ALA A 125 8.34 -12.04 -21.12
C ALA A 125 8.49 -13.56 -21.17
N LEU A 126 7.42 -14.32 -21.48
CA LEU A 126 7.44 -15.79 -21.47
C LEU A 126 8.55 -16.35 -22.36
N ASP A 127 8.60 -15.94 -23.63
CA ASP A 127 9.57 -16.45 -24.59
C ASP A 127 11.02 -16.13 -24.16
N TYR A 128 11.23 -14.95 -23.57
CA TYR A 128 12.53 -14.57 -23.01
C TYR A 128 12.95 -15.50 -21.87
N TRP A 129 12.05 -15.75 -20.91
CA TRP A 129 12.37 -16.62 -19.77
C TRP A 129 12.57 -18.08 -20.17
N VAL A 130 11.76 -18.59 -21.10
CA VAL A 130 11.92 -19.95 -21.64
C VAL A 130 13.26 -20.09 -22.36
N ALA A 131 13.64 -19.11 -23.19
CA ALA A 131 14.92 -19.12 -23.89
C ALA A 131 16.11 -19.01 -22.93
N LEU A 132 16.00 -18.18 -21.88
CA LEU A 132 17.07 -17.96 -20.90
C LEU A 132 17.31 -19.20 -20.01
N LEU A 133 16.24 -19.87 -19.59
CA LEU A 133 16.32 -21.02 -18.68
C LEU A 133 16.52 -22.36 -19.41
N GLY A 134 16.16 -22.43 -20.69
CA GLY A 134 16.24 -23.66 -21.50
C GLY A 134 15.23 -24.74 -21.10
N ASP A 135 14.40 -24.48 -20.09
CA ASP A 135 13.31 -25.35 -19.65
C ASP A 135 11.97 -24.59 -19.74
N PRO A 136 11.00 -25.05 -20.54
CA PRO A 136 9.69 -24.42 -20.67
C PRO A 136 8.93 -24.32 -19.34
N GLY A 137 9.07 -25.31 -18.46
CA GLY A 137 8.40 -25.33 -17.15
C GLY A 137 8.93 -24.23 -16.23
N ALA A 138 10.24 -24.21 -16.00
CA ALA A 138 10.90 -23.18 -15.20
C ALA A 138 10.72 -21.78 -15.81
N GLY A 139 10.78 -21.65 -17.14
CA GLY A 139 10.56 -20.38 -17.83
C GLY A 139 9.17 -19.81 -17.61
N TYR A 140 8.14 -20.65 -17.68
CA TYR A 140 6.76 -20.26 -17.39
C TYR A 140 6.61 -19.80 -15.94
N ASP A 141 7.14 -20.57 -15.00
CA ASP A 141 7.08 -20.30 -13.56
C ASP A 141 7.76 -18.99 -13.17
N VAL A 142 8.97 -18.75 -13.67
CA VAL A 142 9.71 -17.52 -13.40
C VAL A 142 9.01 -16.33 -14.04
N SER A 143 8.49 -16.47 -15.25
CA SER A 143 7.81 -15.40 -15.98
C SER A 143 6.60 -14.85 -15.21
N TYR A 144 5.65 -15.69 -14.80
CA TYR A 144 4.46 -15.17 -14.12
C TYR A 144 4.78 -14.69 -12.69
N ASN A 145 5.74 -15.30 -11.98
CA ASN A 145 6.12 -14.84 -10.64
C ASN A 145 6.84 -13.49 -10.69
N ALA A 146 7.75 -13.29 -11.64
CA ALA A 146 8.38 -11.99 -11.88
C ALA A 146 7.33 -10.93 -12.25
N ALA A 147 6.39 -11.26 -13.14
CA ALA A 147 5.27 -10.40 -13.49
C ALA A 147 4.38 -10.06 -12.29
N LYS A 148 4.12 -11.03 -11.39
CA LYS A 148 3.37 -10.81 -10.15
C LYS A 148 4.09 -9.85 -9.20
N LEU A 149 5.41 -9.98 -9.04
CA LEU A 149 6.20 -9.06 -8.20
C LEU A 149 6.14 -7.61 -8.72
N ILE A 150 6.29 -7.43 -10.03
CA ILE A 150 6.17 -6.10 -10.66
C ILE A 150 4.74 -5.57 -10.52
N SER A 151 3.74 -6.43 -10.70
CA SER A 151 2.33 -6.09 -10.46
C SER A 151 2.09 -5.60 -9.03
N ILE A 152 2.66 -6.25 -8.02
CA ILE A 152 2.51 -5.83 -6.61
C ILE A 152 3.09 -4.42 -6.41
N ALA A 153 4.27 -4.13 -6.95
CA ALA A 153 4.88 -2.81 -6.86
C ALA A 153 4.00 -1.72 -7.50
N VAL A 154 3.47 -2.00 -8.70
CA VAL A 154 2.57 -1.08 -9.41
C VAL A 154 1.28 -0.84 -8.61
N VAL A 155 0.66 -1.90 -8.07
CA VAL A 155 -0.56 -1.77 -7.27
C VAL A 155 -0.30 -1.06 -5.95
N LEU A 156 0.88 -1.23 -5.34
CA LEU A 156 1.26 -0.51 -4.14
C LEU A 156 1.34 1.00 -4.38
N ILE A 157 1.93 1.43 -5.51
CA ILE A 157 1.98 2.83 -5.93
C ILE A 157 0.55 3.37 -6.17
N TRP A 158 -0.30 2.58 -6.84
CA TRP A 158 -1.70 2.93 -7.05
C TRP A 158 -2.45 3.11 -5.73
N ASN A 159 -2.35 2.13 -4.82
CA ASN A 159 -3.00 2.17 -3.51
C ASN A 159 -2.53 3.37 -2.69
N PHE A 160 -1.24 3.68 -2.70
CA PHE A 160 -0.70 4.86 -2.04
C PHE A 160 -1.29 6.15 -2.62
N THR A 161 -1.35 6.27 -3.95
CA THR A 161 -1.87 7.46 -4.63
C THR A 161 -3.37 7.63 -4.40
N GLY A 162 -4.15 6.55 -4.51
CA GLY A 162 -5.59 6.57 -4.25
C GLY A 162 -5.92 6.97 -2.81
N ASN A 163 -5.21 6.40 -1.83
CA ASN A 163 -5.37 6.79 -0.42
C ASN A 163 -4.93 8.24 -0.18
N ARG A 164 -3.87 8.70 -0.84
CA ARG A 164 -3.39 10.09 -0.71
C ARG A 164 -4.39 11.11 -1.27
N LEU A 165 -4.94 10.87 -2.46
CA LEU A 165 -5.93 11.75 -3.07
C LEU A 165 -7.21 11.83 -2.24
N TRP A 166 -7.58 10.75 -1.56
CA TRP A 166 -8.71 10.74 -0.64
C TRP A 166 -8.46 11.63 0.59
N THR A 167 -7.30 11.50 1.24
CA THR A 167 -6.98 12.28 2.45
C THR A 167 -6.94 13.79 2.19
N PHE A 168 -6.54 14.21 0.99
CA PHE A 168 -6.47 15.63 0.61
C PHE A 168 -7.72 16.17 -0.08
N ALA A 169 -8.73 15.35 -0.33
CA ALA A 169 -10.04 15.79 -0.83
C ALA A 169 -10.86 16.42 0.32
N THR A 170 -10.37 17.51 0.89
CA THR A 170 -11.17 18.38 1.77
C THR A 170 -12.10 19.21 0.88
N PRO A 171 -13.43 19.20 1.08
CA PRO A 171 -14.31 20.15 0.40
C PRO A 171 -13.95 21.56 0.85
N ALA A 172 -13.30 22.32 -0.01
CA ALA A 172 -13.15 23.75 0.19
C ALA A 172 -14.54 24.40 0.23
N ALA A 173 -14.76 25.25 1.25
CA ALA A 173 -15.82 26.24 1.37
C ALA A 173 -17.27 25.74 1.59
N LYS A 174 -17.61 25.52 2.87
CA LYS A 174 -18.98 25.73 3.39
C LYS A 174 -19.03 26.73 4.57
N ASP A 175 -18.17 27.75 4.57
CA ASP A 175 -18.19 28.83 5.58
C ASP A 175 -18.41 30.25 5.01
N GLY A 176 -18.59 30.41 3.70
CA GLY A 176 -18.83 31.73 3.08
C GLY A 176 -20.28 32.23 3.12
N ALA A 177 -21.25 31.38 3.45
CA ALA A 177 -22.69 31.70 3.28
C ALA A 177 -23.44 31.98 4.60
N ARG A 178 -22.78 31.95 5.76
CA ARG A 178 -23.44 32.13 7.08
C ARG A 178 -23.22 33.50 7.73
N HIS A 179 -22.48 34.41 7.10
CA HIS A 179 -22.22 35.76 7.64
C HIS A 179 -22.72 36.91 6.76
N ALA A 180 -23.53 36.64 5.73
CA ALA A 180 -24.14 37.67 4.88
C ALA A 180 -25.60 37.95 5.29
N HIS A 181 -25.82 38.31 6.56
CA HIS A 181 -27.05 39.00 6.97
C HIS A 181 -26.64 40.28 7.70
N PRO A 182 -26.66 41.44 7.01
CA PRO A 182 -26.70 42.74 7.68
C PRO A 182 -28.15 43.03 8.11
N ASP A 183 -28.32 43.43 9.36
CA ASP A 183 -29.51 44.13 9.86
C ASP A 183 -29.52 45.59 9.38
#